data_AF-A0A7S4HWY5-F1
#
_entry.id   AF-A0A7S4HWY5-F1
#
_cell.length_a   1.000
_cell.length_b   1.000
_cell.length_c   1.000
_cell.angle_alpha   90.00
_cell.angle_beta   90.00
_cell.angle_gamma   90.00
#
_symmetry.space_group_name_H-M   'P 1'
#
loop_
_entity.id
_entity.type
_entity.pdbx_description
1 polymer ?
#
loop_
_entity_poly.entity_id
_entity_poly.type
_entity_poly.pdbx_seq_one_letter_code
_entity_poly.pdbx_strand_id
1 'polypeptide(L)'
;ENDTIKEDNTTETVEEGEEEEQTNEIEQENSKRVSHSSLDAEGQEVDDMLSDLISAYETNLQNKPQAPLPTSDDEIDNSDDVEPDDNNQRGYEQEEVFEENADEAGYFPEADFVFGSETSSNYQVGYEDEAPENTETENNNNTQSEEIQALKKAAAAKEKQMNELLLKHARTARQLDDYLKGEQQAKLNAELEASQEHITSLKMQLADSESKRIQAEEALHQAQRKTEHTQSEAQKLREKLQKDSKQIVQLEEEKVALNTELSTLRSRVESVTQKLEQSEKQVQHLKNQTQNDSEGQSSTLQARINELQDLVDKHQTQLIE
;
A
#
# COMPACT_ATOMS: atom_id res chain seq x y z
N GLU A 1 17.61 12.62 -73.74
CA GLU A 1 17.25 11.51 -74.66
C GLU A 1 17.66 10.21 -74.01
N ASN A 2 16.85 9.20 -73.77
CA ASN A 2 15.40 9.00 -73.70
C ASN A 2 15.31 7.57 -73.16
N ASP A 3 14.51 7.38 -72.11
CA ASP A 3 13.70 6.21 -71.76
C ASP A 3 14.14 4.82 -72.23
N THR A 4 14.26 3.88 -71.29
CA THR A 4 13.30 2.76 -71.16
C THR A 4 13.53 2.06 -69.82
N ILE A 5 12.66 2.32 -68.85
CA ILE A 5 12.48 1.51 -67.64
C ILE A 5 11.46 0.44 -67.99
N LYS A 6 11.80 -0.83 -67.77
CA LYS A 6 10.86 -1.96 -67.85
C LYS A 6 10.27 -2.18 -66.46
N GLU A 7 8.98 -1.91 -66.36
CA GLU A 7 8.12 -2.34 -65.25
C GLU A 7 7.77 -3.81 -65.48
N ASP A 8 8.09 -4.68 -64.49
CA ASP A 8 7.51 -6.01 -64.39
C ASP A 8 6.36 -5.95 -63.40
N ASN A 9 5.21 -6.33 -63.93
CA ASN A 9 3.88 -6.29 -63.35
C ASN A 9 3.65 -7.62 -62.63
N THR A 10 3.66 -7.64 -61.29
CA THR A 10 3.20 -8.79 -60.51
C THR A 10 1.82 -8.49 -59.92
N THR A 11 0.87 -9.24 -60.45
CA THR A 11 -0.54 -9.39 -60.13
C THR A 11 -0.89 -9.34 -58.64
N GLU A 12 -1.82 -8.44 -58.33
CA GLU A 12 -2.81 -8.54 -57.24
C GLU A 12 -3.58 -9.87 -57.34
N THR A 13 -3.58 -10.62 -56.25
CA THR A 13 -4.69 -11.53 -55.89
C THR A 13 -5.25 -11.03 -54.58
N VAL A 14 -6.40 -10.37 -54.69
CA VAL A 14 -7.33 -10.07 -53.60
C VAL A 14 -8.10 -11.35 -53.33
N GLU A 15 -7.92 -11.95 -52.16
CA GLU A 15 -8.88 -12.91 -51.58
C GLU A 15 -9.61 -12.20 -50.43
N GLU A 16 -10.85 -11.83 -50.71
CA GLU A 16 -11.89 -11.54 -49.73
C GLU A 16 -12.57 -12.87 -49.33
N GLY A 17 -12.91 -13.01 -48.04
CA GLY A 17 -13.60 -14.15 -47.44
C GLY A 17 -12.73 -14.76 -46.33
N GLU A 18 -13.12 -14.89 -45.07
CA GLU A 18 -14.44 -15.01 -44.46
C GLU A 18 -14.36 -14.41 -43.05
N GLU A 19 -15.10 -13.32 -42.80
CA GLU A 19 -15.50 -12.93 -41.45
C GLU A 19 -16.83 -13.64 -41.16
N GLU A 20 -16.85 -14.56 -40.19
CA GLU A 20 -18.00 -14.94 -39.35
C GLU A 20 -17.74 -16.33 -38.72
N GLU A 21 -17.22 -16.37 -37.48
CA GLU A 21 -17.52 -17.39 -36.46
C GLU A 21 -16.62 -17.19 -35.22
N GLN A 22 -16.90 -16.18 -34.39
CA GLN A 22 -16.37 -16.10 -33.01
C GLN A 22 -17.41 -15.50 -32.06
N THR A 23 -18.55 -16.17 -31.89
CA THR A 23 -19.49 -15.84 -30.81
C THR A 23 -20.16 -17.09 -30.25
N ASN A 24 -19.38 -18.10 -29.79
CA ASN A 24 -19.94 -19.22 -29.01
C ASN A 24 -18.91 -19.94 -28.11
N GLU A 25 -17.94 -19.21 -27.53
CA GLU A 25 -16.95 -19.80 -26.61
C GLU A 25 -16.83 -19.10 -25.25
N ILE A 26 -17.84 -18.31 -24.84
CA ILE A 26 -17.83 -17.57 -23.56
C ILE A 26 -18.72 -18.22 -22.47
N GLU A 27 -19.44 -19.30 -22.76
CA GLU A 27 -20.35 -19.92 -21.76
C GLU A 27 -19.88 -21.24 -21.13
N GLN A 28 -18.65 -21.71 -21.39
CA GLN A 28 -18.13 -22.94 -20.78
C GLN A 28 -16.93 -22.80 -19.83
N GLU A 29 -16.48 -21.57 -19.50
CA GLU A 29 -15.39 -21.38 -18.51
C GLU A 29 -15.84 -20.98 -17.10
N ASN A 30 -17.14 -20.73 -16.87
CA ASN A 30 -17.64 -20.33 -15.54
C ASN A 30 -17.94 -21.48 -14.56
N SER A 31 -17.69 -22.74 -14.92
CA SER A 31 -17.93 -23.90 -14.04
C SER A 31 -16.67 -24.65 -13.59
N LYS A 32 -15.47 -24.08 -13.78
CA LYS A 32 -14.21 -24.72 -13.38
C LYS A 32 -13.24 -23.82 -12.61
N ARG A 33 -13.75 -22.85 -11.84
CA ARG A 33 -13.00 -22.29 -10.71
C ARG A 33 -13.13 -23.21 -9.50
N VAL A 34 -12.54 -24.40 -9.60
CA VAL A 34 -12.19 -25.16 -8.40
C VAL A 34 -10.93 -24.50 -7.86
N SER A 35 -11.06 -23.92 -6.68
CA SER A 35 -10.06 -23.20 -5.91
C SER A 35 -8.81 -24.03 -5.72
N HIS A 36 -7.79 -23.82 -6.54
CA HIS A 36 -6.42 -24.23 -6.23
C HIS A 36 -5.72 -23.07 -5.51
N SER A 37 -6.08 -22.87 -4.25
CA SER A 37 -5.27 -22.12 -3.29
C SER A 37 -3.97 -22.91 -3.08
N SER A 38 -2.86 -22.42 -3.63
CA SER A 38 -1.52 -22.96 -3.37
C SER A 38 -0.87 -22.33 -2.14
N LEU A 39 -1.68 -21.78 -1.23
CA LEU A 39 -1.22 -21.19 0.01
C LEU A 39 -1.08 -22.31 1.05
N ASP A 40 -0.02 -22.22 1.85
CA ASP A 40 0.11 -23.03 3.06
C ASP A 40 -0.99 -22.66 4.08
N ALA A 41 -1.12 -23.44 5.15
CA ALA A 41 -2.18 -23.26 6.13
C ALA A 41 -2.22 -21.84 6.73
N GLU A 42 -1.06 -21.19 6.86
CA GLU A 42 -0.93 -19.80 7.32
C GLU A 42 -1.39 -18.80 6.24
N GLY A 43 -1.08 -19.06 4.96
CA GLY A 43 -1.57 -18.23 3.87
C GLY A 43 -3.09 -18.31 3.64
N GLN A 44 -3.72 -19.45 3.93
CA GLN A 44 -5.18 -19.58 3.89
C GLN A 44 -5.87 -18.79 5.01
N GLU A 45 -5.31 -18.79 6.22
CA GLU A 45 -5.87 -18.01 7.34
C GLU A 45 -5.84 -16.49 7.06
N VAL A 46 -4.79 -16.00 6.41
CA VAL A 46 -4.69 -14.58 6.01
C VAL A 46 -5.71 -14.23 4.92
N ASP A 47 -5.94 -15.12 3.95
CA ASP A 47 -6.91 -14.92 2.87
C ASP A 47 -8.36 -14.92 3.40
N ASP A 48 -8.65 -15.79 4.37
CA ASP A 48 -9.94 -15.82 5.08
C ASP A 48 -10.15 -14.53 5.90
N MET A 49 -9.13 -14.06 6.64
CA MET A 49 -9.21 -12.79 7.39
C MET A 49 -9.41 -11.57 6.48
N LEU A 50 -8.78 -11.55 5.31
CA LEU A 50 -8.97 -10.47 4.33
C LEU A 50 -10.38 -10.50 3.73
N SER A 51 -10.92 -11.68 3.45
CA SER A 51 -12.29 -11.86 2.95
C SER A 51 -13.33 -11.39 3.97
N ASP A 52 -13.12 -11.68 5.26
CA ASP A 52 -13.99 -11.22 6.34
C ASP A 52 -13.92 -9.68 6.51
N LEU A 53 -12.73 -9.09 6.40
CA LEU A 53 -12.55 -7.64 6.50
C LEU A 53 -13.21 -6.89 5.34
N ILE A 54 -13.08 -7.41 4.10
CA ILE A 54 -13.74 -6.84 2.92
C ILE A 54 -15.26 -6.92 3.08
N SER A 55 -15.78 -8.07 3.52
CA SER A 55 -17.22 -8.25 3.78
C SER A 55 -17.72 -7.26 4.83
N ALA A 56 -16.99 -7.07 5.93
CA ALA A 56 -17.33 -6.12 6.99
C ALA A 56 -17.32 -4.66 6.49
N TYR A 57 -16.40 -4.30 5.60
CA TYR A 57 -16.31 -2.96 5.02
C TYR A 57 -17.46 -2.69 4.03
N GLU A 58 -17.78 -3.64 3.15
CA GLU A 58 -18.91 -3.54 2.22
C GLU A 58 -20.25 -3.43 2.95
N THR A 59 -20.43 -4.19 4.03
CA THR A 59 -21.65 -4.14 4.86
C THR A 59 -21.81 -2.78 5.57
N ASN A 60 -20.69 -2.14 5.94
CA ASN A 60 -20.71 -0.80 6.53
C ASN A 60 -20.90 0.32 5.50
N LEU A 61 -20.45 0.13 4.25
CA LEU A 61 -20.69 1.09 3.17
C LEU A 61 -22.17 1.14 2.74
N GLN A 62 -22.86 -0.01 2.73
CA GLN A 62 -24.27 -0.07 2.35
C GLN A 62 -25.24 0.53 3.39
N ASN A 63 -24.81 0.70 4.65
CA ASN A 63 -25.65 1.20 5.73
C ASN A 63 -25.41 2.67 6.12
N LYS A 64 -24.64 3.42 5.33
CA LYS A 64 -24.41 4.85 5.60
C LYS A 64 -25.56 5.69 5.01
N PRO A 65 -26.31 6.48 5.80
CA PRO A 65 -27.31 7.39 5.25
C PRO A 65 -26.60 8.44 4.38
N GLN A 66 -27.00 8.55 3.10
CA GLN A 66 -26.54 9.59 2.20
C GLN A 66 -26.96 10.96 2.73
N ALA A 67 -25.98 11.79 3.11
CA ALA A 67 -26.19 13.21 3.29
C ALA A 67 -26.46 13.86 1.92
N PRO A 68 -27.38 14.83 1.81
CA PRO A 68 -27.65 15.51 0.55
C PRO A 68 -26.43 16.28 0.07
N LEU A 69 -26.13 16.14 -1.23
CA LEU A 69 -25.05 16.84 -1.93
C LEU A 69 -25.26 18.36 -1.85
N PRO A 70 -24.20 19.17 -1.59
CA PRO A 70 -24.27 20.61 -1.76
C PRO A 70 -24.41 20.95 -3.25
N THR A 71 -25.37 21.82 -3.55
CA THR A 71 -25.58 22.37 -4.89
C THR A 71 -24.39 23.25 -5.29
N SER A 72 -23.95 23.05 -6.53
CA SER A 72 -22.94 23.83 -7.25
C SER A 72 -23.36 25.30 -7.36
N ASP A 73 -22.73 26.16 -6.59
CA ASP A 73 -22.58 27.59 -6.84
C ASP A 73 -21.47 28.09 -5.90
N ASP A 74 -20.22 27.97 -6.35
CA ASP A 74 -19.10 28.82 -5.92
C ASP A 74 -17.99 28.64 -6.96
N GLU A 75 -18.02 29.49 -7.99
CA GLU A 75 -16.89 29.73 -8.86
C GLU A 75 -15.76 30.35 -8.02
N ILE A 76 -14.72 29.57 -7.73
CA ILE A 76 -13.44 30.10 -7.26
C ILE A 76 -12.43 29.91 -8.38
N ASP A 77 -12.27 31.00 -9.13
CA ASP A 77 -11.12 31.35 -9.94
C ASP A 77 -9.85 31.33 -9.07
N ASN A 78 -8.86 30.54 -9.49
CA ASN A 78 -7.46 30.68 -9.07
C ASN A 78 -6.59 30.03 -10.15
N SER A 79 -6.43 30.75 -11.26
CA SER A 79 -5.20 30.66 -12.03
C SER A 79 -4.06 31.21 -11.18
N ASP A 80 -3.13 30.37 -10.75
CA ASP A 80 -1.77 30.81 -10.44
C ASP A 80 -0.79 29.68 -10.79
N ASP A 81 -0.18 29.87 -11.95
CA ASP A 81 1.09 29.27 -12.35
C ASP A 81 2.17 29.63 -11.32
N VAL A 82 2.73 28.64 -10.64
CA VAL A 82 3.99 28.79 -9.90
C VAL A 82 4.89 27.62 -10.25
N GLU A 83 5.93 27.92 -11.04
CA GLU A 83 7.07 27.05 -11.29
C GLU A 83 7.85 26.78 -9.98
N PRO A 84 8.49 25.61 -9.82
CA PRO A 84 9.28 25.31 -8.64
C PRO A 84 10.69 25.91 -8.75
N ASP A 85 11.03 26.85 -7.86
CA ASP A 85 12.37 27.40 -7.74
C ASP A 85 13.20 26.59 -6.73
N ASP A 86 14.39 26.17 -7.19
CA ASP A 86 15.41 25.44 -6.45
C ASP A 86 16.22 26.38 -5.54
N ASN A 87 16.59 25.88 -4.35
CA ASN A 87 17.53 26.46 -3.36
C ASN A 87 17.06 27.67 -2.52
N ASN A 88 16.92 27.50 -1.20
CA ASN A 88 18.01 27.74 -0.22
C ASN A 88 17.55 27.58 1.24
N GLN A 89 18.39 26.88 2.03
CA GLN A 89 18.91 27.25 3.35
C GLN A 89 18.01 27.74 4.52
N ARG A 90 18.27 27.06 5.67
CA ARG A 90 18.36 27.56 7.08
C ARG A 90 17.05 27.82 7.86
N GLY A 91 16.77 26.88 8.77
CA GLY A 91 17.01 27.04 10.23
C GLY A 91 16.00 27.83 11.05
N TYR A 92 15.31 27.16 11.98
CA TYR A 92 14.90 27.56 13.34
C TYR A 92 14.63 26.24 14.11
N GLU A 93 15.45 25.86 15.10
CA GLU A 93 15.25 26.08 16.55
C GLU A 93 13.85 25.70 17.06
N GLN A 94 13.78 24.63 17.86
CA GLN A 94 12.96 24.59 19.08
C GLN A 94 13.53 23.54 20.04
N GLU A 95 14.22 24.05 21.06
CA GLU A 95 14.47 23.35 22.33
C GLU A 95 13.14 23.21 23.06
N GLU A 96 12.67 21.98 23.30
CA GLU A 96 11.67 21.72 24.33
C GLU A 96 12.38 21.12 25.55
N VAL A 97 12.64 21.99 26.50
CA VAL A 97 12.96 21.68 27.89
C VAL A 97 11.68 21.12 28.52
N PHE A 98 11.64 19.81 28.77
CA PHE A 98 10.62 19.22 29.65
C PHE A 98 10.99 19.57 31.10
N GLU A 99 10.40 20.65 31.64
CA GLU A 99 10.32 20.88 33.07
C GLU A 99 9.31 19.92 33.69
N GLU A 100 9.84 18.94 34.40
CA GLU A 100 9.14 17.98 35.24
C GLU A 100 8.71 18.69 36.54
N ASN A 101 7.54 19.35 36.52
CA ASN A 101 6.86 19.80 37.74
C ASN A 101 5.78 18.78 38.11
N ALA A 102 6.20 17.69 38.75
CA ALA A 102 5.33 16.82 39.54
C ALA A 102 5.54 17.17 41.01
N ASP A 103 4.59 17.91 41.60
CA ASP A 103 4.22 17.86 43.03
C ASP A 103 3.25 19.01 43.32
N GLU A 104 1.98 18.86 42.93
CA GLU A 104 0.90 19.65 43.53
C GLU A 104 -0.20 18.71 44.01
N ALA A 105 0.05 18.17 45.21
CA ALA A 105 -0.96 17.54 46.02
C ALA A 105 -2.11 18.54 46.22
N GLY A 106 -3.24 18.29 45.56
CA GLY A 106 -4.49 19.00 45.75
C GLY A 106 -4.96 18.88 47.21
N TYR A 107 -4.54 19.83 48.03
CA TYR A 107 -5.02 20.05 49.38
C TYR A 107 -6.40 20.70 49.28
N PHE A 108 -7.47 19.90 49.36
CA PHE A 108 -8.82 20.43 49.54
C PHE A 108 -8.99 20.84 51.01
N PRO A 109 -9.19 22.13 51.34
CA PRO A 109 -9.58 22.50 52.69
C PRO A 109 -11.00 21.98 52.95
N GLU A 110 -11.14 21.19 54.00
CA GLU A 110 -12.42 20.83 54.60
C GLU A 110 -13.19 22.12 54.88
N ALA A 111 -14.23 22.37 54.09
CA ALA A 111 -15.19 23.41 54.37
C ALA A 111 -16.04 22.95 55.57
N ASP A 112 -15.69 23.45 56.76
CA ASP A 112 -16.54 23.43 57.94
C ASP A 112 -17.86 24.17 57.62
N PHE A 113 -18.85 23.43 57.12
CA PHE A 113 -20.22 23.90 57.01
C PHE A 113 -20.88 23.84 58.39
N VAL A 114 -20.63 24.89 59.18
CA VAL A 114 -21.41 25.20 60.38
C VAL A 114 -22.79 25.66 59.93
N PHE A 115 -23.78 24.76 59.96
CA PHE A 115 -25.18 25.18 59.84
C PHE A 115 -25.58 25.94 61.11
N GLY A 116 -25.71 27.26 60.96
CA GLY A 116 -26.31 28.14 61.94
C GLY A 116 -27.72 27.68 62.30
N SER A 117 -27.94 27.46 63.59
CA SER A 117 -29.28 27.32 64.17
C SER A 117 -29.71 28.67 64.75
N GLU A 118 -30.02 29.62 63.86
CA GLU A 118 -30.73 30.83 64.24
C GLU A 118 -31.95 31.01 63.34
N THR A 119 -33.10 30.72 63.91
CA THR A 119 -34.43 31.33 63.70
C THR A 119 -35.39 30.48 64.53
N SER A 120 -36.04 30.98 65.58
CA SER A 120 -37.22 31.82 65.38
C SER A 120 -37.61 32.57 66.66
N SER A 121 -37.74 33.90 66.49
CA SER A 121 -38.83 34.76 66.97
C SER A 121 -39.30 34.71 68.43
N ASN A 122 -38.95 35.78 69.16
CA ASN A 122 -39.87 36.70 69.85
C ASN A 122 -41.34 36.26 69.98
N TYR A 123 -41.77 36.01 71.22
CA TYR A 123 -43.00 36.60 71.75
C TYR A 123 -42.73 37.06 73.18
N GLN A 124 -42.46 38.35 73.30
CA GLN A 124 -42.49 39.12 74.54
C GLN A 124 -43.93 39.55 74.76
N VAL A 125 -44.57 39.08 75.83
CA VAL A 125 -45.83 39.63 76.33
C VAL A 125 -45.62 39.92 77.80
N GLY A 126 -45.47 41.20 78.11
CA GLY A 126 -45.51 41.71 79.47
C GLY A 126 -46.95 41.75 79.98
N TYR A 127 -47.10 41.46 81.27
CA TYR A 127 -48.18 41.97 82.11
C TYR A 127 -47.58 42.24 83.49
N GLU A 128 -47.30 43.52 83.74
CA GLU A 128 -47.56 44.11 85.06
C GLU A 128 -49.09 44.02 85.27
N ASP A 129 -49.57 43.57 86.42
CA ASP A 129 -49.96 44.46 87.52
C ASP A 129 -50.86 43.74 88.55
N GLU A 130 -50.78 44.27 89.77
CA GLU A 130 -51.79 44.28 90.85
C GLU A 130 -52.17 42.97 91.60
N ALA A 131 -51.83 42.97 92.88
CA ALA A 131 -52.63 42.34 93.93
C ALA A 131 -53.99 43.07 94.06
N PRO A 132 -55.05 42.36 94.48
CA PRO A 132 -55.60 42.74 95.79
C PRO A 132 -56.05 41.55 96.67
N GLU A 133 -56.35 41.94 97.91
CA GLU A 133 -56.74 41.18 99.08
C GLU A 133 -58.03 40.35 98.98
N ASN A 134 -58.09 39.32 99.85
CA ASN A 134 -59.23 38.78 100.61
C ASN A 134 -60.64 38.73 99.98
N THR A 135 -61.26 37.53 99.98
CA THR A 135 -62.24 37.15 101.02
C THR A 135 -62.81 35.74 100.78
N GLU A 136 -63.11 35.10 101.90
CA GLU A 136 -63.63 33.73 102.08
C GLU A 136 -64.96 33.48 101.36
N THR A 137 -65.09 32.31 100.71
CA THR A 137 -66.36 31.56 100.59
C THR A 137 -66.02 30.08 100.36
N GLU A 138 -65.67 29.38 101.43
CA GLU A 138 -65.51 27.92 101.46
C GLU A 138 -66.85 27.24 101.71
N ASN A 139 -67.32 26.43 100.74
CA ASN A 139 -68.03 25.14 100.93
C ASN A 139 -68.85 24.65 99.71
N ASN A 140 -68.51 25.08 98.50
CA ASN A 140 -68.91 24.38 97.26
C ASN A 140 -67.73 24.19 96.25
N ASN A 141 -66.51 24.52 96.66
CA ASN A 141 -65.30 24.56 95.83
C ASN A 141 -64.53 23.22 95.74
N ASN A 142 -64.90 22.22 96.54
CA ASN A 142 -64.08 21.00 96.66
C ASN A 142 -64.22 20.08 95.43
N THR A 143 -65.43 19.93 94.89
CA THR A 143 -65.67 19.05 93.72
C THR A 143 -65.17 19.67 92.41
N GLN A 144 -65.28 20.99 92.24
CA GLN A 144 -64.74 21.69 91.07
C GLN A 144 -63.20 21.75 91.09
N SER A 145 -62.59 21.83 92.27
CA SER A 145 -61.13 21.77 92.42
C SER A 145 -60.57 20.41 92.02
N GLU A 146 -61.23 19.31 92.40
CA GLU A 146 -60.85 17.95 91.99
C GLU A 146 -60.98 17.73 90.48
N GLU A 147 -62.04 18.23 89.86
CA GLU A 147 -62.24 18.15 88.40
C GLU A 147 -61.19 18.96 87.62
N ILE A 148 -60.86 20.17 88.10
CA ILE A 148 -59.78 21.00 87.53
C ILE A 148 -58.42 20.31 87.67
N GLN A 149 -58.14 19.65 88.80
CA GLN A 149 -56.89 18.88 88.98
C GLN A 149 -56.84 17.65 88.07
N ALA A 150 -57.95 16.94 87.89
CA ALA A 150 -58.06 15.83 86.96
C ALA A 150 -57.84 16.27 85.50
N LEU A 151 -58.42 17.41 85.11
CA LEU A 151 -58.23 18.01 83.79
C LEU A 151 -56.78 18.47 83.56
N LYS A 152 -56.12 19.08 84.56
CA LYS A 152 -54.69 19.44 84.49
C LYS A 152 -53.81 18.21 84.32
N LYS A 153 -54.08 17.14 85.07
CA LYS A 153 -53.34 15.86 84.94
C LYS A 153 -53.57 15.20 83.58
N ALA A 154 -54.80 15.26 83.05
CA ALA A 154 -55.12 14.75 81.72
C ALA A 154 -54.46 15.59 80.61
N ALA A 155 -54.41 16.92 80.76
CA ALA A 155 -53.71 17.82 79.85
C ALA A 155 -52.20 17.55 79.83
N ALA A 156 -51.57 17.44 81.01
CA ALA A 156 -50.15 17.09 81.12
C ALA A 156 -49.83 15.69 80.55
N ALA A 157 -50.74 14.71 80.74
CA ALA A 157 -50.60 13.39 80.15
C ALA A 157 -50.72 13.43 78.62
N LYS A 158 -51.65 14.22 78.07
CA LYS A 158 -51.78 14.45 76.62
C LYS A 158 -50.58 15.18 76.05
N GLU A 159 -50.06 16.18 76.75
CA GLU A 159 -48.84 16.89 76.37
C GLU A 159 -47.63 15.96 76.34
N LYS A 160 -47.48 15.08 77.34
CA LYS A 160 -46.44 14.04 77.33
C LYS A 160 -46.60 13.08 76.14
N GLN A 161 -47.81 12.61 75.87
CA GLN A 161 -48.08 11.76 74.70
C GLN A 161 -47.77 12.47 73.38
N MET A 162 -48.11 13.76 73.28
CA MET A 162 -47.83 14.58 72.11
C MET A 162 -46.32 14.78 71.93
N ASN A 163 -45.57 15.06 72.99
CA ASN A 163 -44.11 15.18 72.96
C ASN A 163 -43.42 13.85 72.61
N GLU A 164 -43.91 12.72 73.13
CA GLU A 164 -43.42 11.39 72.74
C GLU A 164 -43.70 11.10 71.26
N LEU A 165 -44.86 11.51 70.73
CA LEU A 165 -45.20 11.35 69.33
C LEU A 165 -44.33 12.22 68.42
N LEU A 166 -44.12 13.49 68.78
CA LEU A 166 -43.20 14.40 68.08
C LEU A 166 -41.78 13.86 68.04
N LEU A 167 -41.30 13.31 69.17
CA LEU A 167 -39.97 12.69 69.23
C LEU A 167 -39.88 11.45 68.32
N LYS A 168 -40.94 10.63 68.25
CA LYS A 168 -41.00 9.49 67.32
C LYS A 168 -40.96 9.97 65.86
N HIS A 169 -41.73 10.99 65.50
CA HIS A 169 -41.71 11.56 64.16
C HIS A 169 -40.35 12.14 63.77
N ALA A 170 -39.69 12.84 64.70
CA ALA A 170 -38.34 13.37 64.46
C ALA A 170 -37.32 12.23 64.23
N ARG A 171 -37.42 11.11 64.95
CA ARG A 171 -36.57 9.93 64.72
C ARG A 171 -36.82 9.29 63.37
N THR A 172 -38.09 9.08 62.99
CA THR A 172 -38.42 8.49 61.69
C THR A 172 -38.01 9.40 60.53
N ALA A 173 -38.11 10.72 60.69
CA ALA A 173 -37.66 11.67 59.68
C ALA A 173 -36.14 11.60 59.45
N ARG A 174 -35.35 11.50 60.54
CA ARG A 174 -33.89 11.29 60.43
C ARG A 174 -33.55 9.97 59.78
N GLN A 175 -34.21 8.87 60.19
CA GLN A 175 -33.97 7.55 59.59
C GLN A 175 -34.28 7.54 58.08
N LEU A 176 -35.33 8.25 57.66
CA LEU A 176 -35.67 8.36 56.24
C LEU A 176 -34.63 9.19 55.47
N ASP A 177 -34.14 10.29 56.05
CA ASP A 177 -33.09 11.12 55.44
C ASP A 177 -31.76 10.35 55.32
N ASP A 178 -31.35 9.64 56.38
CA ASP A 178 -30.15 8.78 56.38
C ASP A 178 -30.26 7.66 55.33
N TYR A 179 -31.44 7.03 55.21
CA TYR A 179 -31.70 6.00 54.22
C TYR A 179 -31.63 6.55 52.79
N LEU A 180 -32.29 7.68 52.51
CA LEU A 180 -32.29 8.32 51.19
C LEU A 180 -30.87 8.76 50.78
N LYS A 181 -30.11 9.33 51.72
CA LYS A 181 -28.69 9.67 51.49
C LYS A 181 -27.84 8.44 51.22
N GLY A 182 -28.03 7.37 52.00
CA GLY A 182 -27.33 6.11 51.78
C GLY A 182 -27.62 5.47 50.42
N GLU A 183 -28.89 5.50 49.98
CA GLU A 183 -29.28 4.98 48.66
C GLU A 183 -28.70 5.82 47.51
N GLN A 184 -28.73 7.15 47.62
CA GLN A 184 -28.13 8.04 46.63
C GLN A 184 -26.62 7.85 46.54
N GLN A 185 -25.93 7.75 47.69
CA GLN A 185 -24.49 7.49 47.74
C GLN A 185 -24.14 6.15 47.09
N ALA A 186 -24.92 5.10 47.35
CA ALA A 186 -24.69 3.79 46.76
C ALA A 186 -24.85 3.81 45.23
N LYS A 187 -25.85 4.52 44.71
CA LYS A 187 -26.04 4.69 43.25
C LYS A 187 -24.88 5.45 42.61
N LEU A 188 -24.46 6.55 43.22
CA LEU A 188 -23.33 7.35 42.74
C LEU A 188 -22.04 6.53 42.71
N ASN A 189 -21.77 5.76 43.77
CA ASN A 189 -20.58 4.90 43.84
C ASN A 189 -20.62 3.80 42.77
N ALA A 190 -21.77 3.16 42.54
CA ALA A 190 -21.91 2.15 41.50
C ALA A 190 -21.71 2.73 40.08
N GLU A 191 -22.23 3.94 39.82
CA GLU A 191 -22.02 4.63 38.54
C GLU A 191 -20.55 5.06 38.36
N LEU A 192 -19.90 5.51 39.44
CA LEU A 192 -18.48 5.83 39.45
C LEU A 192 -17.62 4.60 39.14
N GLU A 193 -17.89 3.46 39.80
CA GLU A 193 -17.21 2.18 39.54
C GLU A 193 -17.39 1.73 38.09
N ALA A 194 -18.63 1.72 37.59
CA ALA A 194 -18.91 1.37 36.19
C ALA A 194 -18.20 2.31 35.21
N SER A 195 -18.16 3.61 35.49
CA SER A 195 -17.43 4.58 34.68
C SER A 195 -15.91 4.35 34.72
N GLN A 196 -15.35 3.98 35.88
CA GLN A 196 -13.93 3.67 36.01
C GLN A 196 -13.53 2.40 35.26
N GLU A 197 -14.37 1.36 35.32
CA GLU A 197 -14.19 0.14 34.52
C GLU A 197 -14.23 0.46 33.03
N HIS A 198 -15.19 1.26 32.58
CA HIS A 198 -15.30 1.66 31.17
C HIS A 198 -14.08 2.47 30.72
N ILE A 199 -13.61 3.44 31.52
CA ILE A 199 -12.38 4.21 31.24
C ILE A 199 -11.18 3.27 31.12
N THR A 200 -11.06 2.28 31.99
CA THR A 200 -9.95 1.32 31.98
C THR A 200 -9.99 0.47 30.70
N SER A 201 -11.17 0.00 30.31
CA SER A 201 -11.37 -0.74 29.06
C SER A 201 -10.99 0.09 27.83
N LEU A 202 -11.43 1.34 27.76
CA LEU A 202 -11.09 2.25 26.66
C LEU A 202 -9.59 2.53 26.59
N LYS A 203 -8.92 2.71 27.73
CA LYS A 203 -7.45 2.87 27.78
C LYS A 203 -6.73 1.64 27.25
N MET A 204 -7.22 0.43 27.56
CA MET A 204 -6.64 -0.80 27.02
C MET A 204 -6.85 -0.91 25.50
N GLN A 205 -8.05 -0.57 25.00
CA GLN A 205 -8.33 -0.56 23.56
C GLN A 205 -7.47 0.47 22.82
N LEU A 206 -7.24 1.64 23.42
CA LEU A 206 -6.36 2.66 22.86
C LEU A 206 -4.92 2.14 22.76
N ALA A 207 -4.38 1.54 23.82
CA ALA A 207 -3.04 0.98 23.82
C ALA A 207 -2.86 -0.15 22.79
N ASP A 208 -3.86 -1.03 22.64
CA ASP A 208 -3.86 -2.08 21.61
C ASP A 208 -3.88 -1.48 20.19
N SER A 209 -4.71 -0.45 19.98
CA SER A 209 -4.80 0.23 18.69
C SER A 209 -3.52 0.98 18.34
N GLU A 210 -2.87 1.61 19.31
CA GLU A 210 -1.56 2.25 19.14
C GLU A 210 -0.47 1.23 18.80
N SER A 211 -0.46 0.07 19.47
CA SER A 211 0.47 -1.01 19.16
C SER A 211 0.27 -1.52 17.73
N LYS A 212 -0.98 -1.74 17.31
CA LYS A 212 -1.32 -2.14 15.93
C LYS A 212 -0.90 -1.09 14.91
N ARG A 213 -1.10 0.21 15.20
CA ARG A 213 -0.64 1.31 14.34
C ARG A 213 0.88 1.27 14.14
N ILE A 214 1.64 1.11 15.22
CA ILE A 214 3.12 1.04 15.15
C ILE A 214 3.56 -0.17 14.32
N GLN A 215 2.98 -1.35 14.53
CA GLN A 215 3.30 -2.54 13.75
C GLN A 215 2.98 -2.35 12.26
N ALA A 216 1.86 -1.70 11.93
CA ALA A 216 1.50 -1.40 10.54
C ALA A 216 2.47 -0.41 9.89
N GLU A 217 2.93 0.61 10.63
CA GLU A 217 3.95 1.56 10.15
C GLU A 217 5.29 0.88 9.89
N GLU A 218 5.72 -0.01 10.78
CA GLU A 218 6.94 -0.81 10.57
C GLU A 218 6.82 -1.71 9.33
N ALA A 219 5.68 -2.39 9.16
CA ALA A 219 5.41 -3.23 8.00
C ALA A 219 5.41 -2.41 6.70
N LEU A 220 4.82 -1.21 6.72
CA LEU A 220 4.82 -0.30 5.58
C LEU A 220 6.24 0.12 5.20
N HIS A 221 7.07 0.52 6.18
CA HIS A 221 8.45 0.89 5.91
C HIS A 221 9.28 -0.29 5.38
N GLN A 222 9.06 -1.51 5.87
CA GLN A 222 9.70 -2.70 5.33
C GLN A 222 9.27 -2.98 3.88
N ALA A 223 7.97 -2.83 3.57
CA ALA A 223 7.44 -3.00 2.23
C ALA A 223 8.02 -1.95 1.26
N GLN A 224 8.13 -0.69 1.67
CA GLN A 224 8.75 0.38 0.89
C GLN A 224 10.21 0.05 0.53
N ARG A 225 11.01 -0.38 1.52
CA ARG A 225 12.41 -0.78 1.28
C ARG A 225 12.53 -1.96 0.32
N LYS A 226 11.63 -2.95 0.41
CA LYS A 226 11.60 -4.09 -0.53
C LYS A 226 11.28 -3.61 -1.94
N THR A 227 10.28 -2.74 -2.10
CA THR A 227 9.91 -2.17 -3.40
C THR A 227 11.06 -1.39 -4.03
N GLU A 228 11.73 -0.52 -3.27
CA GLU A 228 12.91 0.23 -3.74
C GLU A 228 14.04 -0.71 -4.18
N HIS A 229 14.31 -1.75 -3.40
CA HIS A 229 15.32 -2.75 -3.73
C HIS A 229 14.99 -3.49 -5.03
N THR A 230 13.77 -4.02 -5.16
CA THR A 230 13.32 -4.72 -6.37
C THR A 230 13.33 -3.79 -7.59
N GLN A 231 12.94 -2.53 -7.44
CA GLN A 231 13.02 -1.53 -8.52
C GLN A 231 14.46 -1.29 -8.97
N SER A 232 15.41 -1.21 -8.03
CA SER A 232 16.84 -1.08 -8.34
C SER A 232 17.38 -2.31 -9.08
N GLU A 233 17.01 -3.52 -8.64
CA GLU A 233 17.40 -4.76 -9.33
C GLU A 233 16.80 -4.85 -10.74
N ALA A 234 15.54 -4.50 -10.90
CA ALA A 234 14.87 -4.46 -12.20
C ALA A 234 15.55 -3.47 -13.15
N GLN A 235 15.99 -2.30 -12.67
CA GLN A 235 16.74 -1.34 -13.48
C GLN A 235 18.09 -1.92 -13.94
N LYS A 236 18.86 -2.53 -13.03
CA LYS A 236 20.15 -3.18 -13.38
C LYS A 236 19.96 -4.28 -14.43
N LEU A 237 18.89 -5.07 -14.32
CA LEU A 237 18.57 -6.10 -15.30
C LEU A 237 18.20 -5.51 -16.67
N ARG A 238 17.43 -4.42 -16.70
CA ARG A 238 17.12 -3.70 -17.96
C ARG A 238 18.38 -3.15 -18.63
N GLU A 239 19.27 -2.53 -17.86
CA GLU A 239 20.55 -2.02 -18.37
C GLU A 239 21.42 -3.16 -18.93
N LYS A 240 21.49 -4.30 -18.24
CA LYS A 240 22.18 -5.48 -18.72
C LYS A 240 21.56 -6.02 -20.02
N LEU A 241 20.23 -6.15 -20.07
CA LEU A 241 19.52 -6.63 -21.26
C LEU A 241 19.76 -5.70 -22.46
N GLN A 242 19.75 -4.39 -22.25
CA GLN A 242 20.05 -3.42 -23.31
C GLN A 242 21.50 -3.57 -23.81
N LYS A 243 22.46 -3.78 -22.91
CA LYS A 243 23.86 -4.02 -23.27
C LYS A 243 24.01 -5.32 -24.09
N ASP A 244 23.41 -6.41 -23.61
CA ASP A 244 23.49 -7.71 -24.26
C ASP A 244 22.81 -7.68 -25.64
N SER A 245 21.67 -6.98 -25.78
CA SER A 245 21.00 -6.75 -27.06
C SER A 245 21.88 -5.99 -28.06
N LYS A 246 22.54 -4.92 -27.63
CA LYS A 246 23.50 -4.20 -28.49
C LYS A 246 24.66 -5.08 -28.93
N GLN A 247 25.16 -5.94 -28.04
CA GLN A 247 26.24 -6.87 -28.36
C GLN A 247 25.80 -7.92 -29.39
N ILE A 248 24.56 -8.42 -29.29
CA ILE A 248 24.00 -9.36 -30.28
C ILE A 248 23.97 -8.72 -31.67
N VAL A 249 23.45 -7.49 -31.79
CA VAL A 249 23.40 -6.77 -33.07
C VAL A 249 24.79 -6.59 -33.67
N GLN A 250 25.77 -6.19 -32.85
CA GLN A 250 27.16 -6.04 -33.31
C GLN A 250 27.76 -7.36 -33.82
N LEU A 251 27.49 -8.47 -33.13
CA LEU A 251 27.96 -9.80 -33.56
C LEU A 251 27.27 -10.27 -34.84
N GLU A 252 26.00 -9.93 -35.04
CA GLU A 252 25.28 -10.21 -36.29
C GLU A 252 25.84 -9.41 -37.46
N GLU A 253 26.13 -8.12 -37.26
CA GLU A 253 26.81 -7.27 -38.25
C GLU A 253 28.18 -7.83 -38.62
N GLU A 254 28.99 -8.22 -37.62
CA GLU A 254 30.30 -8.83 -37.83
C GLU A 254 30.20 -10.14 -38.62
N LYS A 255 29.22 -10.99 -38.30
CA LYS A 255 28.94 -12.23 -39.03
C LYS A 255 28.60 -11.96 -40.50
N VAL A 256 27.79 -10.94 -40.78
CA VAL A 256 27.44 -10.56 -42.17
C VAL A 256 28.67 -10.06 -42.92
N ALA A 257 29.49 -9.22 -42.28
CA ALA A 257 30.74 -8.72 -42.86
C ALA A 257 31.70 -9.87 -43.21
N LEU A 258 31.92 -10.79 -42.27
CA LEU A 258 32.78 -11.97 -42.47
C LEU A 258 32.27 -12.89 -43.58
N ASN A 259 30.96 -13.10 -43.68
CA ASN A 259 30.37 -13.90 -44.77
C ASN A 259 30.58 -13.23 -46.14
N THR A 260 30.50 -11.91 -46.19
CA THR A 260 30.76 -11.13 -47.42
C THR A 260 32.23 -11.23 -47.84
N GLU A 261 33.15 -11.16 -46.87
CA GLU A 261 34.58 -11.36 -47.10
C GLU A 261 34.87 -12.79 -47.59
N LEU A 262 34.29 -13.80 -46.95
CA LEU A 262 34.42 -15.20 -47.36
C LEU A 262 33.92 -15.43 -48.79
N SER A 263 32.79 -14.83 -49.17
CA SER A 263 32.28 -14.89 -50.55
C SER A 263 33.26 -14.28 -51.54
N THR A 264 33.83 -13.12 -51.20
CA THR A 264 34.83 -12.43 -52.03
C THR A 264 36.10 -13.27 -52.21
N LEU A 265 36.59 -13.88 -51.12
CA LEU A 265 37.74 -14.76 -51.16
C LEU A 265 37.48 -16.01 -51.99
N ARG A 266 36.30 -16.63 -51.88
CA ARG A 266 35.90 -17.77 -52.73
C ARG A 266 35.91 -17.41 -54.21
N SER A 267 35.32 -16.29 -54.60
CA SER A 267 35.34 -15.80 -55.98
C SER A 267 36.76 -15.53 -56.49
N ARG A 268 37.64 -15.02 -55.62
CA ARG A 268 39.05 -14.80 -55.96
C ARG A 268 39.82 -16.10 -56.15
N VAL A 269 39.57 -17.11 -55.31
CA VAL A 269 40.16 -18.46 -55.48
C VAL A 269 39.71 -19.05 -56.81
N GLU A 270 38.42 -19.01 -57.13
CA GLU A 270 37.87 -19.51 -58.40
C GLU A 270 38.55 -18.83 -59.61
N SER A 271 38.70 -17.50 -59.58
CA SER A 271 39.39 -16.76 -60.63
C SER A 271 40.86 -17.16 -60.78
N VAL A 272 41.57 -17.40 -59.68
CA VAL A 272 42.96 -17.86 -59.71
C VAL A 272 43.06 -19.28 -60.27
N THR A 273 42.16 -20.18 -59.88
CA THR A 273 42.08 -21.55 -60.43
C THR A 273 41.88 -21.52 -61.94
N GLN A 274 40.95 -20.70 -62.45
CA GLN A 274 40.73 -20.56 -63.90
C GLN A 274 41.98 -20.03 -64.64
N LYS A 275 42.67 -19.04 -64.06
CA LYS A 275 43.93 -18.53 -64.61
C LYS A 275 45.03 -19.59 -64.61
N LEU A 276 45.10 -20.42 -63.57
CA LEU A 276 46.04 -21.54 -63.49
C LEU A 276 45.76 -22.56 -64.59
N GLU A 277 44.52 -23.01 -64.76
CA GLU A 277 44.15 -23.94 -65.83
C GLU A 277 44.46 -23.36 -67.23
N GLN A 278 44.22 -22.07 -67.44
CA GLN A 278 44.56 -21.40 -68.70
C GLN A 278 46.07 -21.39 -68.94
N SER A 279 46.86 -21.09 -67.91
CA SER A 279 48.32 -21.12 -67.97
C SER A 279 48.83 -22.54 -68.26
N GLU A 280 48.28 -23.56 -67.60
CA GLU A 280 48.62 -24.96 -67.84
C GLU A 280 48.32 -25.40 -69.28
N LYS A 281 47.16 -25.00 -69.83
CA LYS A 281 46.82 -25.21 -71.25
C LYS A 281 47.82 -24.52 -72.18
N GLN A 282 48.23 -23.29 -71.86
CA GLN A 282 49.21 -22.55 -72.65
C GLN A 282 50.58 -23.24 -72.62
N VAL A 283 51.03 -23.71 -71.44
CA VAL A 283 52.27 -24.47 -71.30
C VAL A 283 52.23 -25.78 -72.10
N GLN A 284 51.12 -26.54 -72.02
CA GLN A 284 50.90 -27.74 -72.83
C GLN A 284 50.96 -27.45 -74.33
N HIS A 285 50.32 -26.37 -74.79
CA HIS A 285 50.34 -25.96 -76.19
C HIS A 285 51.76 -25.62 -76.68
N LEU A 286 52.49 -24.79 -75.93
CA LEU A 286 53.87 -24.43 -76.24
C LEU A 286 54.80 -25.65 -76.25
N LYS A 287 54.61 -26.57 -75.30
CA LYS A 287 55.36 -27.83 -75.24
C LYS A 287 55.12 -28.70 -76.49
N ASN A 288 53.86 -28.88 -76.89
CA ASN A 288 53.52 -29.65 -78.09
C ASN A 288 54.04 -28.98 -79.37
N GLN A 289 53.95 -27.65 -79.45
CA GLN A 289 54.49 -26.89 -80.58
C GLN A 289 56.01 -27.06 -80.70
N THR A 290 56.74 -26.82 -79.60
CA THR A 290 58.21 -26.99 -79.59
C THR A 290 58.64 -28.42 -79.90
N GLN A 291 57.92 -29.43 -79.40
CA GLN A 291 58.18 -30.82 -79.73
C GLN A 291 57.97 -31.11 -81.23
N ASN A 292 56.79 -30.77 -81.77
CA ASN A 292 56.46 -31.00 -83.19
C ASN A 292 57.41 -30.28 -84.14
N ASP A 293 57.75 -29.02 -83.84
CA ASP A 293 58.69 -28.23 -84.64
C ASP A 293 60.09 -28.86 -84.62
N SER A 294 60.54 -29.34 -83.46
CA SER A 294 61.85 -30.01 -83.32
C SER A 294 61.90 -31.36 -84.04
N GLU A 295 60.84 -32.17 -83.95
CA GLU A 295 60.73 -33.45 -84.66
C GLU A 295 60.66 -33.23 -86.18
N GLY A 296 59.89 -32.24 -86.64
CA GLY A 296 59.80 -31.86 -88.05
C GLY A 296 61.14 -31.37 -88.62
N GLN A 297 61.85 -30.51 -87.88
CA GLN A 297 63.20 -30.07 -88.24
C GLN A 297 64.19 -31.24 -88.29
N SER A 298 64.15 -32.12 -87.29
CA SER A 298 65.01 -33.32 -87.26
C SER A 298 64.74 -34.24 -88.46
N SER A 299 63.48 -34.51 -88.79
CA SER A 299 63.10 -35.31 -89.96
C SER A 299 63.59 -34.67 -91.26
N THR A 300 63.48 -33.34 -91.38
CA THR A 300 63.94 -32.60 -92.57
C THR A 300 65.46 -32.68 -92.71
N LEU A 301 66.19 -32.51 -91.60
CA LEU A 301 67.64 -32.66 -91.58
C LEU A 301 68.07 -34.09 -91.92
N GLN A 302 67.38 -35.09 -91.40
CA GLN A 302 67.66 -36.49 -91.71
C GLN A 302 67.44 -36.81 -93.20
N ALA A 303 66.35 -36.30 -93.80
CA ALA A 303 66.11 -36.44 -95.23
C ALA A 303 67.24 -35.80 -96.06
N ARG A 304 67.69 -34.60 -95.67
CA ARG A 304 68.82 -33.90 -96.32
C ARG A 304 70.14 -34.68 -96.19
N ILE A 305 70.38 -35.29 -95.03
CA ILE A 305 71.56 -36.15 -94.82
C ILE A 305 71.53 -37.34 -95.76
N ASN A 306 70.39 -38.03 -95.88
CA ASN A 306 70.23 -39.16 -96.79
C ASN A 306 70.44 -38.74 -98.27
N GLU A 307 69.85 -37.61 -98.69
CA GLU A 307 70.06 -37.06 -100.05
C GLU A 307 71.54 -36.76 -100.33
N LEU A 308 72.26 -36.20 -99.36
CA LEU A 308 73.69 -35.93 -99.48
C LEU A 308 74.51 -37.22 -99.55
N GLN A 309 74.14 -38.25 -98.79
CA GLN A 309 74.77 -39.57 -98.85
C GLN A 309 74.58 -40.21 -100.23
N ASP A 310 73.37 -40.21 -100.78
CA ASP A 310 73.09 -40.69 -102.13
C ASP A 310 73.93 -39.95 -103.19
N LEU A 311 74.10 -38.63 -103.03
CA LEU A 311 74.92 -37.81 -103.94
C LEU A 311 76.41 -38.17 -103.85
N VAL A 312 76.91 -38.40 -102.64
CA VAL A 312 78.29 -38.84 -102.38
C VAL A 312 78.52 -40.20 -103.03
N ASP A 313 77.65 -41.18 -102.78
CA ASP A 313 77.76 -42.53 -103.35
C ASP A 313 77.76 -42.50 -104.88
N LYS A 314 76.90 -41.66 -105.48
CA LYS A 314 76.87 -41.43 -106.93
C LYS A 314 78.19 -40.87 -107.46
N HIS A 315 78.75 -39.83 -106.83
CA HIS A 315 80.04 -39.27 -107.25
C HIS A 315 81.20 -40.26 -107.04
N GLN A 316 81.17 -41.06 -105.97
CA GLN A 316 82.18 -42.10 -105.73
C GLN A 316 82.16 -43.17 -106.81
N THR A 317 80.97 -43.56 -107.27
CA THR A 317 80.81 -44.50 -108.39
C THR A 317 81.37 -43.91 -109.69
N GLN A 318 81.12 -42.63 -109.97
CA GLN A 318 81.66 -41.93 -111.15
C GLN A 318 83.18 -41.75 -111.14
N LEU A 319 83.84 -41.82 -109.98
CA LEU A 319 85.30 -41.71 -109.84
C LEU A 319 86.03 -43.04 -110.08
N ILE A 320 85.30 -44.15 -110.11
CA ILE A 320 85.83 -45.51 -110.28
C ILE A 320 85.68 -46.00 -111.73
N GLU A 321 84.86 -45.33 -112.54
CA GLU A 321 84.72 -45.53 -114.00
C GLU A 321 85.67 -44.62 -114.80
#